data_AF-A0A2D6RL90-F1
#
_entry.id   AF-A0A2D6RL90-F1
#
_cell.length_a   1.000
_cell.length_b   1.000
_cell.length_c   1.000
_cell.angle_alpha   90.00
_cell.angle_beta   90.00
_cell.angle_gamma   90.00
#
_symmetry.space_group_name_H-M   'P 1'
#
loop_
_entity.id
_entity.type
_entity.pdbx_description
1 polymer ?
#
loop_
_entity_poly.entity_id
_entity_poly.type
_entity_poly.pdbx_seq_one_letter_code
_entity_poly.pdbx_strand_id
1 'polypeptide(L)'
;MVNYLLQGEQTQLTPRVMKHAEAAMRIRIDETPFRDYPSEALVAGKICKYISHLPLIEGYTRGARKDSEERINSEIKDRVFRKRTLDQMLEQGLIDTCSDKGLVFRGLMIAQGIPVAYVETFHVSFLEEKDSKRYSFHGHVLGRVILSDNSVLVDPGKKSDCGVPEYYSDEIDLFGKKGYVVFREGFDSWDVGIRGYRDMHRLRDANLRMLSKKVDRLKVALFTES
;
A
#
# COMPACT_ATOMS: atom_id res chain seq x y z
N MET A 1 -4.65 -16.08 -15.31
CA MET A 1 -4.80 -15.29 -14.07
C MET A 1 -3.41 -15.16 -13.44
N VAL A 2 -3.00 -13.96 -13.01
CA VAL A 2 -1.68 -13.78 -12.38
C VAL A 2 -1.69 -14.47 -11.01
N ASN A 3 -0.66 -15.28 -10.72
CA ASN A 3 -0.54 -15.93 -9.43
C ASN A 3 0.08 -14.95 -8.41
N TYR A 4 -0.76 -14.25 -7.67
CA TYR A 4 -0.33 -13.28 -6.65
C TYR A 4 0.25 -13.90 -5.37
N LEU A 5 0.41 -15.24 -5.31
CA LEU A 5 1.22 -15.91 -4.30
C LEU A 5 2.73 -15.85 -4.61
N LEU A 6 3.11 -15.51 -5.84
CA LEU A 6 4.52 -15.42 -6.22
C LEU A 6 5.23 -14.30 -5.47
N GLN A 7 6.50 -14.52 -5.14
CA GLN A 7 7.34 -13.55 -4.45
C GLN A 7 7.88 -12.53 -5.45
N GLY A 8 7.90 -11.26 -5.07
CA GLY A 8 8.65 -10.22 -5.77
C GLY A 8 10.07 -10.10 -5.19
N GLU A 9 10.95 -9.37 -5.86
CA GLU A 9 12.33 -9.13 -5.44
C GLU A 9 12.40 -8.52 -4.01
N GLN A 10 11.47 -7.64 -3.65
CA GLN A 10 11.38 -7.06 -2.31
C GLN A 10 10.65 -7.93 -1.29
N THR A 11 9.83 -8.89 -1.73
CA THR A 11 8.89 -9.62 -0.87
C THR A 11 9.27 -11.09 -0.71
N GLN A 12 10.56 -11.38 -0.75
CA GLN A 12 11.09 -12.72 -0.53
C GLN A 12 10.74 -13.26 0.86
N LEU A 13 10.32 -14.52 0.94
CA LEU A 13 9.90 -15.21 2.15
C LEU A 13 11.10 -15.81 2.88
N THR A 14 11.76 -15.00 3.70
CA THR A 14 12.85 -15.44 4.58
C THR A 14 12.30 -16.09 5.87
N PRO A 15 13.13 -16.80 6.65
CA PRO A 15 12.74 -17.27 7.97
C PRO A 15 12.24 -16.16 8.91
N ARG A 16 12.79 -14.94 8.79
CA ARG A 16 12.32 -13.77 9.54
C ARG A 16 10.91 -13.40 9.12
N VAL A 17 10.64 -13.31 7.81
CA VAL A 17 9.31 -13.01 7.29
C VAL A 17 8.28 -14.02 7.81
N MET A 18 8.59 -15.32 7.76
CA MET A 18 7.72 -16.38 8.26
C MET A 18 7.43 -16.20 9.77
N LYS A 19 8.46 -15.92 10.58
CA LYS A 19 8.30 -15.65 12.01
C LYS A 19 7.39 -14.45 12.29
N HIS A 20 7.52 -13.37 11.52
CA HIS A 20 6.65 -12.20 11.66
C HIS A 20 5.21 -12.50 11.21
N ALA A 21 5.03 -13.36 10.19
CA ALA A 21 3.70 -13.76 9.73
C ALA A 21 2.97 -14.59 10.80
N GLU A 22 3.67 -15.54 11.45
CA GLU A 22 3.14 -16.27 12.60
C GLU A 22 2.80 -15.35 13.78
N ALA A 23 3.65 -14.36 14.05
CA ALA A 23 3.42 -13.38 15.12
C ALA A 23 2.17 -12.54 14.84
N ALA A 24 1.94 -12.15 13.59
CA ALA A 24 0.74 -11.42 13.19
C ALA A 24 -0.54 -12.22 13.49
N MET A 25 -0.54 -13.54 13.32
CA MET A 25 -1.71 -14.38 13.57
C MET A 25 -2.10 -14.49 15.05
N ARG A 26 -1.17 -14.16 15.96
CA ARG A 26 -1.41 -14.11 17.41
C ARG A 26 -2.00 -12.78 17.88
N ILE A 27 -2.07 -11.77 17.01
CA ILE A 27 -2.70 -10.49 17.33
C ILE A 27 -4.21 -10.69 17.47
N ARG A 28 -4.77 -10.14 18.56
CA ARG A 28 -6.21 -10.08 18.80
C ARG A 28 -6.78 -8.81 18.17
N ILE A 29 -7.88 -8.94 17.45
CA ILE A 29 -8.67 -7.85 16.88
C ILE A 29 -10.15 -8.07 17.19
N ASP A 30 -10.97 -7.04 17.06
CA ASP A 30 -12.42 -7.21 17.00
C ASP A 30 -12.78 -7.89 15.69
N GLU A 31 -13.39 -9.06 15.76
CA GLU A 31 -13.77 -9.87 14.60
C GLU A 31 -15.17 -9.52 14.09
N THR A 32 -15.92 -8.70 14.84
CA THR A 32 -17.30 -8.30 14.48
C THR A 32 -17.39 -7.71 13.07
N PRO A 33 -16.49 -6.82 12.62
CA PRO A 33 -16.53 -6.27 11.26
C PRO A 33 -16.24 -7.29 10.14
N PHE A 34 -15.72 -8.48 10.50
CA PHE A 34 -15.29 -9.51 9.56
C PHE A 34 -16.27 -10.69 9.48
N ARG A 35 -17.35 -10.67 10.26
CA ARG A 35 -18.29 -11.81 10.39
C ARG A 35 -18.84 -12.28 9.04
N ASP A 36 -19.06 -11.34 8.14
CA ASP A 36 -19.65 -11.59 6.82
C ASP A 36 -18.59 -11.73 5.70
N TYR A 37 -17.31 -11.81 6.07
CA TYR A 37 -16.19 -11.93 5.13
C TYR A 37 -15.52 -13.31 5.22
N PRO A 38 -14.89 -13.78 4.13
CA PRO A 38 -14.00 -14.94 4.16
C PRO A 38 -12.87 -14.80 5.19
N SER A 39 -12.36 -15.93 5.69
CA SER A 39 -11.32 -15.97 6.73
C SER A 39 -10.05 -15.17 6.40
N GLU A 40 -9.75 -15.01 5.11
CA GLU A 40 -8.63 -14.26 4.56
C GLU A 40 -8.73 -12.76 4.88
N ALA A 41 -9.96 -12.22 4.99
CA ALA A 41 -10.19 -10.85 5.44
C ALA A 41 -9.78 -10.67 6.90
N LEU A 42 -10.11 -11.62 7.77
CA LEU A 42 -9.70 -11.59 9.16
C LEU A 42 -8.17 -11.65 9.29
N VAL A 43 -7.51 -12.46 8.46
CA VAL A 43 -6.04 -12.53 8.37
C VAL A 43 -5.46 -11.16 7.95
N ALA A 44 -6.05 -10.50 6.96
CA ALA A 44 -5.67 -9.15 6.55
C ALA A 44 -5.80 -8.15 7.71
N GLY A 45 -6.92 -8.18 8.44
CA GLY A 45 -7.13 -7.37 9.65
C GLY A 45 -6.03 -7.56 10.70
N LYS A 46 -5.70 -8.81 11.01
CA LYS A 46 -4.63 -9.15 11.97
C LYS A 46 -3.27 -8.63 11.51
N ILE A 47 -2.94 -8.77 10.23
CA ILE A 47 -1.69 -8.27 9.66
C ILE A 47 -1.65 -6.74 9.68
N CYS A 48 -2.73 -6.04 9.31
CA CYS A 48 -2.79 -4.58 9.41
C CYS A 48 -2.58 -4.11 10.85
N LYS A 49 -3.22 -4.76 11.82
CA LYS A 49 -3.01 -4.47 13.25
C LYS A 49 -1.57 -4.77 13.67
N TYR A 50 -1.00 -5.88 13.23
CA TYR A 50 0.40 -6.23 13.51
C TYR A 50 1.37 -5.16 13.02
N ILE A 51 1.22 -4.70 11.77
CA ILE A 51 2.05 -3.66 11.16
C ILE A 51 2.03 -2.37 11.97
N SER A 52 0.87 -2.00 12.55
CA SER A 52 0.76 -0.79 13.38
C SER A 52 1.61 -0.82 14.67
N HIS A 53 2.03 -2.01 15.11
CA HIS A 53 2.88 -2.24 16.28
C HIS A 53 4.35 -2.50 15.93
N LEU A 54 4.70 -2.60 14.64
CA LEU A 54 6.10 -2.78 14.26
C LEU A 54 6.93 -1.55 14.65
N PRO A 55 8.17 -1.74 15.11
CA PRO A 55 9.03 -0.64 15.47
C PRO A 55 9.33 0.23 14.26
N LEU A 56 9.47 1.54 14.51
CA LEU A 56 9.95 2.46 13.50
C LEU A 56 11.46 2.27 13.32
N ILE A 57 11.95 2.58 12.13
CA ILE A 57 13.40 2.61 11.88
C ILE A 57 14.08 3.59 12.84
N GLU A 58 15.27 3.24 13.30
CA GLU A 58 16.05 4.07 14.22
C GLU A 58 16.18 5.52 13.71
N GLY A 59 15.96 6.48 14.61
CA GLY A 59 15.99 7.91 14.31
C GLY A 59 14.74 8.48 13.65
N TYR A 60 13.78 7.64 13.23
CA TYR A 60 12.53 8.13 12.64
C TYR A 60 11.47 8.43 13.70
N THR A 61 10.94 9.66 13.67
CA THR A 61 9.92 10.12 14.62
C THR A 61 8.57 10.30 13.94
N ARG A 62 7.58 9.47 14.33
CA ARG A 62 6.20 9.59 13.80
C ARG A 62 5.59 10.93 14.22
N GLY A 63 5.13 11.71 13.25
CA GLY A 63 4.49 12.99 13.50
C GLY A 63 5.43 14.03 14.09
N ALA A 64 6.70 14.02 13.65
CA ALA A 64 7.68 15.07 13.92
C ALA A 64 7.04 16.46 13.81
N ARG A 65 7.28 17.31 14.81
CA ARG A 65 6.75 18.69 14.88
C ARG A 65 7.83 19.75 14.94
N LYS A 66 9.09 19.33 15.12
CA LYS A 66 10.26 20.19 15.16
C LYS A 66 10.96 20.09 13.82
N ASP A 67 11.42 21.22 13.29
CA ASP A 67 12.13 21.30 12.00
C ASP A 67 13.32 20.32 11.92
N SER A 68 14.03 20.11 13.04
CA SER A 68 15.14 19.16 13.10
C SER A 68 14.69 17.70 12.91
N GLU A 69 13.57 17.31 13.51
CA GLU A 69 12.99 15.97 13.38
C GLU A 69 12.40 15.76 11.98
N GLU A 70 11.77 16.79 11.41
CA GLU A 70 11.25 16.75 10.05
C GLU A 70 12.37 16.59 9.02
N ARG A 71 13.47 17.31 9.19
CA ARG A 71 14.66 17.18 8.36
C ARG A 71 15.27 15.78 8.46
N ILE A 72 15.48 15.26 9.67
CA ILE A 72 15.98 13.89 9.89
C ILE A 72 15.05 12.88 9.21
N ASN A 73 13.74 13.01 9.40
CA ASN A 73 12.76 12.14 8.77
C ASN A 73 12.84 12.21 7.24
N SER A 74 13.02 13.39 6.65
CA SER A 74 13.17 13.55 5.20
C SER A 74 14.43 12.86 4.69
N GLU A 75 15.57 13.09 5.35
CA GLU A 75 16.86 12.48 4.99
C GLU A 75 16.79 10.95 5.07
N ILE A 76 16.16 10.41 6.12
CA ILE A 76 15.92 8.96 6.28
C ILE A 76 15.00 8.43 5.17
N LYS A 77 13.88 9.11 4.90
CA LYS A 77 12.93 8.73 3.83
C LYS A 77 13.62 8.68 2.48
N ASP A 78 14.37 9.71 2.09
CA ASP A 78 15.06 9.76 0.81
C ASP A 78 16.10 8.64 0.66
N ARG A 79 16.75 8.27 1.76
CA ARG A 79 17.73 7.19 1.78
C ARG A 79 17.11 5.83 1.54
N VAL A 80 15.91 5.54 2.07
CA VAL A 80 15.37 4.17 2.09
C VAL A 80 14.07 3.97 1.30
N PHE A 81 13.39 5.04 0.86
CA PHE A 81 12.14 4.96 0.11
C PHE A 81 12.31 4.06 -1.11
N ARG A 82 11.56 2.95 -1.15
CA ARG A 82 11.57 1.95 -2.24
C ARG A 82 12.96 1.35 -2.52
N LYS A 83 13.82 1.25 -1.52
CA LYS A 83 15.20 0.72 -1.67
C LYS A 83 15.48 -0.49 -0.79
N ARG A 84 14.52 -0.90 0.04
CA ARG A 84 14.68 -1.99 1.00
C ARG A 84 13.83 -3.19 0.62
N THR A 85 14.30 -4.37 0.98
CA THR A 85 13.50 -5.59 0.98
C THR A 85 12.66 -5.66 2.25
N LEU A 86 11.65 -6.53 2.24
CA LEU A 86 10.82 -6.85 3.39
C LEU A 86 11.66 -7.33 4.58
N ASP A 87 12.66 -8.18 4.35
CA ASP A 87 13.52 -8.69 5.42
C ASP A 87 14.25 -7.54 6.14
N GLN A 88 14.83 -6.61 5.36
CA GLN A 88 15.48 -5.40 5.87
C GLN A 88 14.50 -4.51 6.64
N MET A 89 13.27 -4.38 6.15
CA MET A 89 12.21 -3.62 6.83
C MET A 89 11.83 -4.22 8.19
N LEU A 90 11.72 -5.55 8.28
CA LEU A 90 11.42 -6.25 9.53
C LEU A 90 12.61 -6.29 10.50
N GLU A 91 13.84 -6.25 9.99
CA GLU A 91 15.06 -6.17 10.80
C GLU A 91 15.31 -4.77 11.37
N GLN A 92 15.27 -3.75 10.51
CA GLN A 92 15.68 -2.39 10.84
C GLN A 92 14.54 -1.55 11.42
N GLY A 93 13.30 -1.98 11.23
CA GLY A 93 12.09 -1.18 11.49
C GLY A 93 11.57 -0.47 10.24
N LEU A 94 10.30 -0.05 10.32
CA LEU A 94 9.57 0.55 9.21
C LEU A 94 9.68 2.07 9.21
N ILE A 95 9.63 2.67 8.03
CA ILE A 95 9.11 4.03 7.95
C ILE A 95 7.59 3.91 7.88
N ASP A 96 6.89 4.74 8.65
CA ASP A 96 5.42 4.78 8.72
C ASP A 96 4.76 5.31 7.41
N THR A 97 5.24 4.88 6.24
CA THR A 97 4.74 5.22 4.90
C THR A 97 3.78 4.16 4.38
N CYS A 98 2.91 4.53 3.45
CA CYS A 98 2.02 3.59 2.77
C CYS A 98 2.79 2.50 2.01
N SER A 99 3.93 2.86 1.41
CA SER A 99 4.81 1.94 0.66
C SER A 99 5.41 0.82 1.50
N ASP A 100 6.05 1.16 2.63
CA ASP A 100 6.62 0.14 3.53
C ASP A 100 5.52 -0.76 4.10
N LYS A 101 4.39 -0.17 4.50
CA LYS A 101 3.24 -0.91 5.01
C LYS A 101 2.64 -1.85 3.96
N GLY A 102 2.54 -1.41 2.71
CA GLY A 102 2.06 -2.24 1.60
C GLY A 102 2.96 -3.44 1.31
N LEU A 103 4.28 -3.24 1.33
CA LEU A 103 5.24 -4.32 1.12
C LEU A 103 5.22 -5.34 2.27
N VAL A 104 5.15 -4.85 3.51
CA VAL A 104 5.02 -5.73 4.69
C VAL A 104 3.69 -6.47 4.68
N PHE A 105 2.58 -5.78 4.44
CA PHE A 105 1.27 -6.38 4.32
C PHE A 105 1.27 -7.51 3.31
N ARG A 106 1.75 -7.24 2.09
CA ARG A 106 1.84 -8.23 1.03
C ARG A 106 2.66 -9.44 1.46
N GLY A 107 3.88 -9.21 1.94
CA GLY A 107 4.80 -10.29 2.33
C GLY A 107 4.23 -11.21 3.41
N LEU A 108 3.56 -10.62 4.41
CA LEU A 108 2.96 -11.40 5.49
C LEU A 108 1.71 -12.16 5.03
N MET A 109 0.92 -11.61 4.10
CA MET A 109 -0.23 -12.30 3.52
C MET A 109 0.19 -13.51 2.67
N ILE A 110 1.18 -13.35 1.79
CA ILE A 110 1.68 -14.48 0.97
C ILE A 110 2.35 -15.56 1.84
N ALA A 111 2.97 -15.17 2.96
CA ALA A 111 3.51 -16.13 3.94
C ALA A 111 2.41 -16.97 4.61
N GLN A 112 1.16 -16.48 4.64
CA GLN A 112 -0.02 -17.22 5.08
C GLN A 112 -0.71 -17.99 3.93
N GLY A 113 -0.12 -18.01 2.73
CA GLY A 113 -0.71 -18.65 1.56
C GLY A 113 -1.90 -17.90 0.97
N ILE A 114 -2.04 -16.59 1.27
CA ILE A 114 -3.14 -15.77 0.74
C ILE A 114 -2.63 -14.92 -0.43
N PRO A 115 -3.25 -15.00 -1.62
CA PRO A 115 -2.81 -14.23 -2.78
C PRO A 115 -3.13 -12.75 -2.58
N VAL A 116 -2.12 -11.90 -2.79
CA VAL A 116 -2.32 -10.45 -2.72
C VAL A 116 -1.45 -9.70 -3.72
N ALA A 117 -2.06 -8.79 -4.47
CA ALA A 117 -1.35 -7.89 -5.37
C ALA A 117 -0.88 -6.65 -4.60
N TYR A 118 0.34 -6.20 -4.91
CA TYR A 118 0.80 -4.87 -4.54
C TYR A 118 0.14 -3.85 -5.48
N VAL A 119 -0.65 -2.91 -4.95
CA VAL A 119 -1.41 -1.93 -5.76
C VAL A 119 -0.83 -0.54 -5.57
N GLU A 120 -0.27 0.03 -6.64
CA GLU A 120 0.17 1.42 -6.68
C GLU A 120 -0.95 2.29 -7.24
N THR A 121 -1.25 3.38 -6.54
CA THR A 121 -2.24 4.35 -6.98
C THR A 121 -1.66 5.76 -7.08
N PHE A 122 -2.24 6.57 -7.96
CA PHE A 122 -1.99 8.01 -8.02
C PHE A 122 -3.23 8.77 -7.59
N HIS A 123 -3.06 9.77 -6.74
CA HIS A 123 -4.14 10.68 -6.42
C HIS A 123 -4.49 11.50 -7.66
N VAL A 124 -5.78 11.74 -7.93
CA VAL A 124 -6.21 12.48 -9.14
C VAL A 124 -5.58 13.86 -9.22
N SER A 125 -5.42 14.56 -8.08
CA SER A 125 -4.78 15.88 -8.07
C SER A 125 -3.33 15.85 -8.58
N PHE A 126 -2.61 14.75 -8.38
CA PHE A 126 -1.24 14.60 -8.91
C PHE A 126 -1.23 14.40 -10.42
N LEU A 127 -2.30 13.82 -10.97
CA LEU A 127 -2.50 13.62 -12.41
C LEU A 127 -3.03 14.88 -13.10
N GLU A 128 -3.84 15.69 -12.43
CA GLU A 128 -4.38 16.94 -13.00
C GLU A 128 -3.37 18.08 -13.01
N GLU A 129 -2.29 17.96 -12.23
CA GLU A 129 -1.26 19.00 -12.12
C GLU A 129 -0.41 19.12 -13.39
N LYS A 130 -0.29 20.36 -13.89
CA LYS A 130 0.42 20.66 -15.14
C LYS A 130 1.93 20.66 -14.99
N ASP A 131 2.46 20.92 -13.80
CA ASP A 131 3.90 20.92 -13.51
C ASP A 131 4.28 19.82 -12.51
N SER A 132 4.79 18.68 -13.01
CA SER A 132 5.30 17.57 -12.17
C SER A 132 6.41 17.98 -11.22
N LYS A 133 7.22 18.98 -11.59
CA LYS A 133 8.50 19.25 -10.93
C LYS A 133 8.34 20.15 -9.71
N ARG A 134 7.22 20.87 -9.61
CA ARG A 134 6.90 21.76 -8.49
C ARG A 134 6.05 21.11 -7.41
N TYR A 135 5.45 19.95 -7.69
CA TYR A 135 4.48 19.33 -6.80
C TYR A 135 5.06 18.09 -6.11
N SER A 136 4.76 17.95 -4.81
CA SER A 136 5.07 16.73 -4.08
C SER A 136 4.25 15.56 -4.64
N PHE A 137 4.89 14.40 -4.79
CA PHE A 137 4.20 13.17 -5.17
C PHE A 137 3.00 12.93 -4.23
N HIS A 138 1.84 12.62 -4.83
CA HIS A 138 0.64 12.24 -4.10
C HIS A 138 0.06 10.95 -4.69
N GLY A 139 0.15 9.88 -3.93
CA GLY A 139 -0.37 8.55 -4.27
C GLY A 139 -0.50 7.71 -3.01
N HIS A 140 -1.00 6.49 -3.17
CA HIS A 140 -1.24 5.58 -2.05
C HIS A 140 -1.02 4.13 -2.46
N VAL A 141 -0.81 3.29 -1.46
CA VAL A 141 -0.46 1.90 -1.65
C VAL A 141 -1.47 1.03 -0.93
N LEU A 142 -2.02 0.07 -1.65
CA LEU A 142 -3.01 -0.87 -1.16
C LEU A 142 -2.57 -2.31 -1.44
N GLY A 143 -3.21 -3.26 -0.79
CA GLY A 143 -3.14 -4.68 -1.17
C GLY A 143 -4.47 -5.14 -1.76
N ARG A 144 -4.48 -5.71 -2.96
CA ARG A 144 -5.66 -6.40 -3.51
C ARG A 144 -5.62 -7.85 -3.06
N VAL A 145 -6.42 -8.20 -2.06
CA VAL A 145 -6.51 -9.56 -1.53
C VAL A 145 -7.49 -10.35 -2.39
N ILE A 146 -7.03 -11.48 -2.92
CA ILE A 146 -7.87 -12.37 -3.72
C ILE A 146 -8.56 -13.32 -2.75
N LEU A 147 -9.89 -13.23 -2.70
CA LEU A 147 -10.77 -14.09 -1.92
C LEU A 147 -11.32 -15.21 -2.83
N SER A 148 -12.04 -16.16 -2.26
CA SER A 148 -12.52 -17.34 -2.99
C SER A 148 -13.45 -16.99 -4.15
N ASP A 149 -14.25 -15.94 -4.00
CA ASP A 149 -15.34 -15.53 -4.91
C ASP A 149 -15.19 -14.09 -5.45
N ASN A 150 -14.33 -13.27 -4.85
CA ASN A 150 -14.13 -11.87 -5.22
C ASN A 150 -12.71 -11.38 -4.84
N SER A 151 -12.49 -10.07 -4.93
CA SER A 151 -11.28 -9.44 -4.39
C SER A 151 -11.63 -8.17 -3.65
N VAL A 152 -10.84 -7.83 -2.63
CA VAL A 152 -11.00 -6.63 -1.81
C VAL A 152 -9.71 -5.82 -1.81
N LEU A 153 -9.80 -4.48 -1.77
CA LEU A 153 -8.62 -3.66 -1.50
C LEU A 153 -8.53 -3.40 0.00
N VAL A 154 -7.31 -3.57 0.51
CA VAL A 154 -7.00 -3.34 1.91
C VAL A 154 -5.97 -2.21 1.99
N ASP A 155 -6.27 -1.22 2.83
CA ASP A 155 -5.33 -0.16 3.20
C ASP A 155 -4.58 -0.55 4.49
N PRO A 156 -3.31 -0.97 4.40
CA PRO A 156 -2.52 -1.33 5.58
C PRO A 156 -2.09 -0.10 6.41
N GLY A 157 -2.32 1.12 5.92
CA GLY A 157 -2.00 2.38 6.57
C GLY A 157 -3.13 3.00 7.40
N LYS A 158 -4.39 2.58 7.23
CA LYS A 158 -5.56 3.16 7.90
C LYS A 158 -5.54 2.88 9.40
N LYS A 159 -5.67 3.92 10.24
CA LYS A 159 -5.49 3.84 11.71
C LYS A 159 -6.73 3.45 12.51
N SER A 160 -7.93 3.84 12.07
CA SER A 160 -9.16 3.69 12.88
C SER A 160 -9.70 2.26 12.84
N ASP A 161 -9.56 1.59 11.70
CA ASP A 161 -10.20 0.30 11.41
C ASP A 161 -9.23 -0.60 10.62
N CYS A 162 -7.98 -0.68 11.08
CA CYS A 162 -6.88 -1.41 10.42
C CYS A 162 -7.35 -2.73 9.82
N GLY A 163 -7.58 -2.75 8.50
CA GLY A 163 -7.83 -3.95 7.73
C GLY A 163 -9.28 -4.46 7.67
N VAL A 164 -10.31 -3.69 8.03
CA VAL A 164 -11.65 -4.00 7.52
C VAL A 164 -11.59 -3.88 6.00
N PRO A 165 -11.82 -4.95 5.22
CA PRO A 165 -11.73 -4.86 3.78
C PRO A 165 -12.87 -3.99 3.29
N GLU A 166 -12.50 -2.89 2.64
CA GLU A 166 -13.47 -2.10 1.91
C GLU A 166 -13.62 -2.74 0.52
N TYR A 167 -14.86 -3.12 0.20
CA TYR A 167 -15.20 -3.56 -1.14
C TYR A 167 -15.17 -2.34 -2.07
N TYR A 168 -14.01 -2.07 -2.64
CA TYR A 168 -13.91 -1.11 -3.73
C TYR A 168 -14.14 -1.86 -5.02
N SER A 169 -15.31 -1.65 -5.61
CA SER A 169 -15.70 -2.31 -6.86
C SER A 169 -14.85 -1.82 -8.03
N ASP A 170 -14.46 -0.55 -8.10
CA ASP A 170 -13.64 -0.03 -9.19
C ASP A 170 -12.93 1.29 -8.88
N GLU A 171 -11.95 1.61 -9.73
CA GLU A 171 -10.75 2.44 -9.60
C GLU A 171 -10.88 3.92 -9.13
N ILE A 172 -11.95 4.40 -8.47
CA ILE A 172 -11.99 5.84 -8.08
C ILE A 172 -12.49 6.24 -6.69
N ASP A 173 -13.18 5.42 -5.90
CA ASP A 173 -13.70 5.90 -4.60
C ASP A 173 -12.94 5.40 -3.37
N LEU A 174 -11.62 5.36 -3.49
CA LEU A 174 -10.75 5.40 -2.33
C LEU A 174 -10.88 6.83 -1.75
N PHE A 175 -11.63 6.99 -0.66
CA PHE A 175 -11.67 8.18 0.21
C PHE A 175 -12.62 9.34 -0.11
N GLY A 176 -13.64 9.19 -0.97
CA GLY A 176 -14.72 10.18 -1.04
C GLY A 176 -14.29 11.54 -1.62
N LYS A 177 -14.55 11.71 -2.92
CA LYS A 177 -14.68 12.98 -3.66
C LYS A 177 -13.46 13.59 -4.36
N LYS A 178 -12.22 13.07 -4.23
CA LYS A 178 -11.11 13.44 -5.15
C LYS A 178 -10.19 12.30 -5.61
N GLY A 179 -10.44 11.06 -5.17
CA GLY A 179 -10.04 9.81 -5.82
C GLY A 179 -8.55 9.46 -5.90
N TYR A 180 -8.27 8.17 -5.78
CA TYR A 180 -7.02 7.55 -6.22
C TYR A 180 -7.34 6.65 -7.41
N VAL A 181 -6.49 6.69 -8.43
CA VAL A 181 -6.58 5.82 -9.61
C VAL A 181 -5.53 4.74 -9.51
N VAL A 182 -5.93 3.48 -9.72
CA VAL A 182 -4.99 2.37 -9.84
C VAL A 182 -4.09 2.60 -11.04
N PHE A 183 -2.80 2.80 -10.77
CA PHE A 183 -1.78 2.94 -11.79
C PHE A 183 -1.33 1.56 -12.26
N ARG A 184 -0.91 0.71 -11.33
CA ARG A 184 -0.37 -0.62 -11.64
C ARG A 184 -0.49 -1.54 -10.45
N GLU A 185 -0.66 -2.82 -10.74
CA GLU A 185 -0.58 -3.92 -9.78
C GLU A 185 0.64 -4.78 -10.10
N GLY A 186 1.27 -5.34 -9.06
CA GLY A 186 2.45 -6.19 -9.22
C GLY A 186 2.80 -6.98 -7.96
N PHE A 187 4.01 -7.52 -7.92
CA PHE A 187 4.51 -8.28 -6.77
C PHE A 187 5.16 -7.40 -5.69
N ASP A 188 5.64 -6.21 -6.06
CA ASP A 188 6.19 -5.20 -5.16
C ASP A 188 6.42 -3.89 -5.94
N SER A 189 7.09 -2.91 -5.32
CA SER A 189 7.32 -1.62 -5.97
C SER A 189 8.30 -1.71 -7.12
N TRP A 190 9.29 -2.61 -7.03
CA TRP A 190 10.31 -2.79 -8.06
C TRP A 190 9.73 -3.45 -9.31
N ASP A 191 8.84 -4.42 -9.13
CA ASP A 191 8.08 -5.08 -10.19
C ASP A 191 7.19 -4.08 -10.96
N VAL A 192 6.53 -3.15 -10.25
CA VAL A 192 5.77 -2.07 -10.92
C VAL A 192 6.65 -0.96 -11.50
N GLY A 193 7.98 -1.03 -11.33
CA GLY A 193 8.96 -0.13 -11.93
C GLY A 193 9.31 1.11 -11.10
N ILE A 194 9.01 1.09 -9.80
CA ILE A 194 9.21 2.20 -8.86
C ILE A 194 10.31 1.84 -7.86
N ARG A 195 11.50 2.42 -8.05
CA ARG A 195 12.67 2.26 -7.16
C ARG A 195 13.00 3.55 -6.37
N GLY A 196 12.20 4.60 -6.53
CA GLY A 196 12.31 5.84 -5.76
C GLY A 196 11.43 6.96 -6.30
N TYR A 197 11.53 8.15 -5.69
CA TYR A 197 10.68 9.30 -6.05
C TYR A 197 10.79 9.71 -7.53
N ARG A 198 11.99 9.64 -8.13
CA ARG A 198 12.18 9.99 -9.55
C ARG A 198 11.37 9.12 -10.50
N ASP A 199 11.23 7.82 -10.17
CA ASP A 199 10.41 6.91 -10.98
C ASP A 199 8.94 7.28 -10.94
N MET A 200 8.43 7.80 -9.81
CA MET A 200 7.03 8.22 -9.70
C MET A 200 6.70 9.32 -10.70
N HIS A 201 7.50 10.39 -10.75
CA HIS A 201 7.29 11.47 -11.71
C HIS A 201 7.47 10.99 -13.16
N ARG A 202 8.52 10.19 -13.42
CA ARG A 202 8.76 9.61 -14.75
C ARG A 202 7.59 8.76 -15.23
N LEU A 203 7.08 7.88 -14.37
CA LEU A 203 5.98 6.97 -14.70
C LEU A 203 4.66 7.72 -14.83
N ARG A 204 4.41 8.72 -13.99
CA ARG A 204 3.28 9.63 -14.16
C ARG A 204 3.30 10.25 -15.55
N ASP A 205 4.40 10.93 -15.91
CA ASP A 205 4.51 11.67 -17.16
C ASP A 205 4.40 10.73 -18.38
N ALA A 206 5.00 9.54 -18.31
CA ALA A 206 4.90 8.53 -19.36
C ALA A 206 3.48 7.95 -19.54
N ASN A 207 2.65 7.97 -18.49
CA ASN A 207 1.33 7.36 -18.49
C ASN A 207 0.17 8.36 -18.38
N LEU A 208 0.48 9.66 -18.37
CA LEU A 208 -0.47 10.71 -18.02
C LEU A 208 -1.73 10.67 -18.90
N ARG A 209 -1.57 10.54 -20.22
CA ARG A 209 -2.72 10.48 -21.14
C ARG A 209 -3.67 9.31 -20.84
N MET A 210 -3.14 8.14 -20.51
CA MET A 210 -3.94 6.97 -20.17
C MET A 210 -4.63 7.18 -18.82
N LEU A 211 -3.90 7.67 -17.83
CA LEU A 211 -4.40 7.91 -16.48
C LEU A 211 -5.48 9.00 -16.46
N SER A 212 -5.30 10.10 -17.17
CA SER A 212 -6.32 11.14 -17.32
C SER A 212 -7.59 10.61 -17.98
N LYS A 213 -7.47 9.77 -19.02
CA LYS A 213 -8.65 9.11 -19.62
C LYS A 213 -9.38 8.20 -18.64
N LYS A 214 -8.66 7.48 -17.76
CA LYS A 214 -9.28 6.72 -16.68
C LYS A 214 -10.04 7.63 -15.74
N VAL A 215 -9.42 8.74 -15.29
CA VAL A 215 -10.07 9.76 -14.46
C VAL A 215 -11.36 10.26 -15.09
N ASP A 216 -11.33 10.65 -16.37
CA ASP A 216 -12.49 11.20 -17.06
C ASP A 216 -13.65 10.20 -17.15
N ARG A 217 -13.36 8.93 -17.50
CA ARG A 217 -14.38 7.86 -17.55
C ARG A 217 -15.05 7.65 -16.20
N LEU A 218 -14.24 7.61 -15.15
CA LEU A 218 -14.72 7.36 -13.80
C LEU A 218 -15.51 8.55 -13.25
N LYS A 219 -15.12 9.79 -13.58
CA LYS A 219 -15.95 10.98 -13.30
C LYS A 219 -17.32 10.87 -13.96
N VAL A 220 -17.39 10.48 -15.24
CA VAL A 220 -18.68 10.32 -15.94
C VAL A 220 -19.56 9.29 -15.24
N ALA A 221 -19.02 8.13 -14.86
CA ALA A 221 -19.78 7.09 -14.15
C ALA A 221 -20.41 7.61 -12.85
N LEU A 222 -19.65 8.36 -12.04
CA LEU A 222 -20.14 8.95 -10.79
C LEU A 222 -21.27 9.98 -10.99
N PHE A 223 -21.32 10.68 -12.13
CA PHE A 223 -22.37 11.66 -12.43
C PHE A 223 -23.60 11.06 -13.12
N THR A 224 -23.53 9.83 -13.62
CA THR A 224 -24.67 9.14 -14.24
C THR A 224 -25.47 8.26 -13.27
N GLU A 225 -24.93 7.98 -12.09
CA GLU A 225 -25.57 7.18 -11.03
C GLU A 225 -26.22 8.02 -9.92
N SER A 226 -26.24 9.37 -10.07
CA SER A 226 -26.87 10.34 -9.16
C SER A 226 -28.14 10.95 -9.75
#